data_AF-A0A942BN30-F1
#
_entry.id   AF-A0A942BN30-F1
#
_cell.length_a   1.000
_cell.length_b   1.000
_cell.length_c   1.000
_cell.angle_alpha   90.00
_cell.angle_beta   90.00
_cell.angle_gamma   90.00
#
_symmetry.space_group_name_H-M   'P 1'
#
loop_
_entity.id
_entity.type
_entity.pdbx_description
1 polymer ?
#
loop_
_entity_poly.entity_id
_entity_poly.type
_entity_poly.pdbx_seq_one_letter_code
_entity_poly.pdbx_strand_id
1 'polypeptide(L)'
;MSSAALLSLVTLNGWARQDEPKNENQRVETRVETTKIPAPVQYEMSRLATGGRIELGQRGQEGSVTRTFELIFDANGKLVAKKKVKEERVAPVPTIYYMGQASHAWQPSRGSFVRGRVLTMVATAYTAHPSENGGSNLSRTGQRLRTGFVAVDPRVIPLGSLVYVEGYGMGLACDTGGAIKGNRIDLLMASSSQANAWGRRKVVVHVLKRR
;
A
#
# COMPACT_ATOMS: atom_id res chain seq x y z
N MET A 1 -39.15 -16.55 31.47
CA MET A 1 -40.35 -15.77 31.07
C MET A 1 -39.89 -14.72 30.07
N SER A 2 -40.66 -14.48 29.02
CA SER A 2 -40.38 -13.58 27.88
C SER A 2 -39.09 -13.85 27.08
N SER A 3 -38.89 -13.25 25.90
CA SER A 3 -39.73 -13.10 24.69
C SER A 3 -38.96 -12.22 23.69
N ALA A 4 -39.00 -12.55 22.40
CA ALA A 4 -38.62 -11.70 21.26
C ALA A 4 -37.14 -11.22 21.14
N ALA A 5 -36.61 -10.89 19.96
CA ALA A 5 -36.94 -11.33 18.59
C ALA A 5 -35.86 -10.85 17.59
N LEU A 6 -35.68 -11.60 16.48
CA LEU A 6 -35.10 -11.15 15.20
C LEU A 6 -33.59 -10.78 15.21
N LEU A 7 -32.87 -10.73 14.07
CA LEU A 7 -33.30 -10.80 12.67
C LEU A 7 -32.42 -11.76 11.82
N SER A 8 -32.97 -12.23 10.71
CA SER A 8 -32.39 -13.27 9.83
C SER A 8 -31.59 -12.69 8.65
N LEU A 9 -30.67 -13.50 8.09
CA LEU A 9 -30.54 -13.59 6.63
C LEU A 9 -30.09 -15.01 6.21
N VAL A 10 -30.85 -15.65 5.32
CA VAL A 10 -30.55 -16.99 4.77
C VAL A 10 -30.29 -16.86 3.27
N THR A 11 -29.19 -17.45 2.80
CA THR A 11 -28.86 -17.51 1.36
C THR A 11 -29.58 -18.69 0.69
N LEU A 12 -30.58 -18.42 -0.15
CA LEU A 12 -31.17 -19.42 -1.04
C LEU A 12 -30.29 -19.63 -2.28
N ASN A 13 -29.94 -20.89 -2.56
CA ASN A 13 -29.61 -21.32 -3.92
C ASN A 13 -30.94 -21.57 -4.66
N GLY A 14 -31.25 -20.76 -5.67
CA GLY A 14 -32.44 -20.93 -6.52
C GLY A 14 -32.07 -20.90 -7.99
N TRP A 15 -32.45 -21.95 -8.73
CA TRP A 15 -32.42 -21.96 -10.19
C TRP A 15 -33.77 -21.45 -10.70
N ALA A 16 -33.82 -20.21 -11.17
CA ALA A 16 -34.98 -19.68 -11.88
C ALA A 16 -34.84 -19.95 -13.39
N ARG A 17 -35.70 -20.80 -13.95
CA ARG A 17 -36.05 -20.76 -15.38
C ARG A 17 -37.21 -19.79 -15.57
N GLN A 18 -37.18 -19.06 -16.67
CA GLN A 18 -38.28 -18.20 -17.10
C GLN A 18 -38.26 -18.19 -18.62
N ASP A 19 -39.08 -19.06 -19.21
CA ASP A 19 -39.01 -19.39 -20.64
C ASP A 19 -39.99 -18.52 -21.45
N GLU A 20 -39.47 -17.59 -22.27
CA GLU A 20 -40.25 -16.87 -23.29
C GLU A 20 -39.98 -17.45 -24.69
N PRO A 21 -41.00 -17.64 -25.55
CA PRO A 21 -40.83 -18.26 -26.86
C PRO A 21 -40.26 -17.26 -27.89
N LYS A 22 -39.01 -17.47 -28.34
CA LYS A 22 -38.43 -16.77 -29.50
C LYS A 22 -37.56 -17.71 -30.35
N ASN A 23 -38.12 -18.16 -31.48
CA ASN A 23 -37.47 -18.91 -32.56
C ASN A 23 -36.85 -20.26 -32.12
N GLU A 24 -37.53 -21.37 -32.44
CA GLU A 24 -37.40 -22.71 -31.80
C GLU A 24 -36.00 -23.35 -31.82
N ASN A 25 -35.04 -22.78 -32.55
CA ASN A 25 -33.69 -23.30 -32.76
C ASN A 25 -32.58 -22.47 -32.07
N GLN A 26 -32.88 -21.75 -30.97
CA GLN A 26 -31.86 -21.10 -30.13
C GLN A 26 -32.08 -21.30 -28.63
N ARG A 27 -30.97 -21.51 -27.89
CA ARG A 27 -30.93 -21.70 -26.43
C ARG A 27 -30.21 -20.51 -25.79
N VAL A 28 -30.81 -19.91 -24.75
CA VAL A 28 -30.21 -18.82 -23.98
C VAL A 28 -29.81 -19.32 -22.59
N GLU A 29 -28.62 -18.93 -22.11
CA GLU A 29 -28.13 -19.23 -20.77
C GLU A 29 -27.60 -17.98 -20.05
N THR A 30 -27.96 -17.81 -18.79
CA THR A 30 -27.43 -16.72 -17.95
C THR A 30 -26.13 -17.16 -17.28
N ARG A 31 -25.08 -16.34 -17.41
CA ARG A 31 -23.74 -16.58 -16.86
C ARG A 31 -23.23 -15.37 -16.09
N VAL A 32 -22.80 -15.57 -14.85
CA VAL A 32 -22.27 -14.52 -13.97
C VAL A 32 -20.74 -14.65 -13.86
N GLU A 33 -20.02 -13.54 -13.97
CA GLU A 33 -18.56 -13.48 -14.02
C GLU A 33 -18.02 -12.31 -13.16
N THR A 34 -17.42 -12.60 -12.01
CA THR A 34 -16.94 -11.57 -11.07
C THR A 34 -15.43 -11.34 -11.16
N THR A 35 -15.02 -10.10 -11.45
CA THR A 35 -13.59 -9.69 -11.53
C THR A 35 -13.18 -8.89 -10.29
N LYS A 36 -12.17 -9.29 -9.52
CA LYS A 36 -11.78 -8.55 -8.31
C LYS A 36 -11.01 -7.25 -8.57
N ILE A 37 -11.07 -6.32 -7.62
CA ILE A 37 -10.22 -5.11 -7.56
C ILE A 37 -9.29 -5.24 -6.34
N PRO A 38 -7.97 -5.06 -6.47
CA PRO A 38 -7.01 -5.34 -5.39
C PRO A 38 -6.89 -4.21 -4.35
N ALA A 39 -6.59 -4.60 -3.10
CA ALA A 39 -6.25 -3.69 -2.00
C ALA A 39 -4.97 -2.86 -2.28
N PRO A 40 -5.03 -1.52 -2.22
CA PRO A 40 -3.81 -0.70 -2.26
C PRO A 40 -2.92 -0.97 -1.03
N VAL A 41 -1.60 -0.90 -1.22
CA VAL A 41 -0.57 -1.27 -0.23
C VAL A 41 0.23 -0.05 0.24
N GLN A 42 0.46 0.05 1.55
CA GLN A 42 1.32 1.04 2.22
C GLN A 42 2.61 0.32 2.75
N TYR A 43 3.52 0.89 3.58
CA TYR A 43 4.85 0.23 3.83
C TYR A 43 5.44 0.06 5.26
N GLU A 44 6.04 -1.13 5.49
CA GLU A 44 6.26 -1.91 6.74
C GLU A 44 7.60 -2.67 6.74
N MET A 45 8.19 -2.93 7.93
CA MET A 45 9.34 -3.77 8.31
C MET A 45 9.40 -3.98 9.85
N SER A 46 8.63 -4.93 10.37
CA SER A 46 8.18 -4.87 11.78
C SER A 46 9.04 -5.60 12.83
N ARG A 47 8.89 -5.13 14.07
CA ARG A 47 8.63 -5.98 15.25
C ARG A 47 7.32 -5.52 15.94
N LEU A 48 7.23 -4.18 16.09
CA LEU A 48 6.37 -3.31 16.90
C LEU A 48 7.18 -2.01 17.13
N ALA A 49 6.53 -0.85 17.32
CA ALA A 49 7.00 0.40 17.95
C ALA A 49 8.49 0.83 17.81
N THR A 50 8.70 2.02 17.22
CA THR A 50 9.83 2.95 17.48
C THR A 50 11.23 2.56 16.97
N GLY A 51 11.93 3.53 16.36
CA GLY A 51 13.31 3.43 15.84
C GLY A 51 13.40 3.32 14.31
N GLY A 52 13.22 4.44 13.60
CA GLY A 52 13.06 4.46 12.13
C GLY A 52 11.79 3.73 11.65
N ARG A 53 10.70 3.78 12.43
CA ARG A 53 9.48 2.97 12.26
C ARG A 53 8.24 3.80 11.87
N ILE A 54 7.34 3.21 11.08
CA ILE A 54 6.13 3.77 10.43
C ILE A 54 5.05 2.68 10.47
N GLU A 55 3.83 2.82 11.03
CA GLU A 55 3.18 1.67 11.73
C GLU A 55 1.77 1.17 11.27
N LEU A 56 1.49 -0.15 11.44
CA LEU A 56 0.31 -0.90 10.94
C LEU A 56 -0.99 -0.55 11.65
N GLY A 57 -1.89 0.13 10.95
CA GLY A 57 -3.26 0.29 11.41
C GLY A 57 -4.19 -0.88 11.08
N GLN A 58 -4.02 -1.54 9.93
CA GLN A 58 -5.21 -1.93 9.16
C GLN A 58 -5.03 -3.08 8.16
N ARG A 59 -6.00 -4.01 8.15
CA ARG A 59 -6.22 -4.96 7.06
C ARG A 59 -6.91 -4.30 5.85
N GLY A 60 -6.42 -4.60 4.66
CA GLY A 60 -7.19 -4.42 3.44
C GLY A 60 -8.25 -5.51 3.23
N GLN A 61 -9.08 -5.28 2.22
CA GLN A 61 -10.16 -6.15 1.74
C GLN A 61 -10.29 -5.95 0.22
N GLU A 62 -10.92 -6.88 -0.50
CA GLU A 62 -10.96 -6.83 -1.97
C GLU A 62 -12.28 -6.25 -2.51
N GLY A 63 -12.17 -5.52 -3.62
CA GLY A 63 -13.31 -5.15 -4.44
C GLY A 63 -13.70 -6.26 -5.41
N SER A 64 -14.82 -6.08 -6.09
CA SER A 64 -15.38 -7.02 -7.06
C SER A 64 -16.04 -6.26 -8.21
N VAL A 65 -16.25 -6.94 -9.33
CA VAL A 65 -16.91 -6.41 -10.53
C VAL A 65 -17.73 -7.55 -11.13
N THR A 66 -18.96 -7.74 -10.64
CA THR A 66 -19.85 -8.84 -11.02
C THR A 66 -20.57 -8.50 -12.31
N ARG A 67 -20.20 -9.17 -13.41
CA ARG A 67 -20.81 -9.00 -14.72
C ARG A 67 -21.76 -10.16 -15.01
N THR A 68 -23.00 -9.86 -15.37
CA THR A 68 -23.93 -10.88 -15.88
C THR A 68 -23.97 -10.81 -17.39
N PHE A 69 -23.94 -11.99 -18.02
CA PHE A 69 -24.02 -12.17 -19.46
C PHE A 69 -25.15 -13.13 -19.83
N GLU A 70 -25.78 -12.86 -20.96
CA GLU A 70 -26.58 -13.83 -21.71
C GLU A 70 -25.67 -14.50 -22.74
N LEU A 71 -25.63 -15.82 -22.74
CA LEU A 71 -25.03 -16.65 -23.78
C LEU A 71 -26.14 -17.15 -24.69
N ILE A 72 -26.01 -16.98 -26.00
CA ILE A 72 -26.98 -17.46 -26.98
C ILE A 72 -26.30 -18.53 -27.83
N PHE A 73 -26.93 -19.71 -27.91
CA PHE A 73 -26.46 -20.87 -28.67
C PHE A 73 -27.44 -21.21 -29.79
N ASP A 74 -26.94 -21.76 -30.90
CA ASP A 74 -27.79 -22.36 -31.94
C ASP A 74 -28.29 -23.77 -31.55
N ALA A 75 -29.17 -24.34 -32.38
CA ALA A 75 -29.72 -25.69 -32.19
C ALA A 75 -28.67 -26.81 -32.22
N ASN A 76 -27.48 -26.57 -32.76
CA ASN A 76 -26.35 -27.51 -32.73
C ASN A 76 -25.53 -27.40 -31.44
N GLY A 77 -25.93 -26.52 -30.50
CA GLY A 77 -25.23 -26.26 -29.25
C GLY A 77 -24.01 -25.36 -29.39
N LYS A 78 -23.82 -24.68 -30.52
CA LYS A 78 -22.69 -23.78 -30.75
C LYS A 78 -23.03 -22.37 -30.26
N LEU A 79 -22.14 -21.76 -29.48
CA LEU A 79 -22.30 -20.39 -29.00
C LEU A 79 -22.24 -19.40 -30.19
N VAL A 80 -23.30 -18.61 -30.37
CA VAL A 80 -23.42 -17.59 -31.42
C VAL A 80 -23.32 -16.15 -30.88
N ALA A 81 -23.64 -15.89 -29.61
CA ALA A 81 -23.45 -14.57 -29.00
C ALA A 81 -23.19 -14.62 -27.48
N LYS A 82 -22.48 -13.60 -26.96
CA LYS A 82 -22.32 -13.31 -25.53
C LYS A 82 -22.58 -11.82 -25.27
N LYS A 83 -23.72 -11.49 -24.65
CA LYS A 83 -24.18 -10.11 -24.39
C LYS A 83 -24.05 -9.78 -22.90
N LYS A 84 -23.35 -8.71 -22.53
CA LYS A 84 -23.29 -8.23 -21.14
C LYS A 84 -24.60 -7.51 -20.80
N VAL A 85 -25.29 -7.94 -19.75
CA VAL A 85 -26.57 -7.35 -19.30
C VAL A 85 -26.51 -6.70 -17.93
N LYS A 86 -25.48 -6.99 -17.12
CA LYS A 86 -25.27 -6.33 -15.81
C LYS A 86 -23.78 -6.12 -15.55
N GLU A 87 -23.43 -5.07 -14.82
CA GLU A 87 -22.12 -4.93 -14.15
C GLU A 87 -22.32 -4.23 -12.80
N GLU A 88 -22.05 -4.93 -11.70
CA GLU A 88 -22.04 -4.42 -10.33
C GLU A 88 -20.59 -4.24 -9.86
N ARG A 89 -20.33 -3.40 -8.85
CA ARG A 89 -18.96 -3.14 -8.38
C ARG A 89 -18.85 -2.94 -6.86
N VAL A 90 -17.97 -3.70 -6.23
CA VAL A 90 -17.48 -3.50 -4.86
C VAL A 90 -16.07 -2.91 -4.93
N ALA A 91 -15.70 -2.02 -4.01
CA ALA A 91 -14.38 -1.40 -3.95
C ALA A 91 -13.46 -2.10 -2.92
N PRO A 92 -12.13 -2.07 -3.10
CA PRO A 92 -11.19 -2.63 -2.14
C PRO A 92 -10.87 -1.67 -0.98
N VAL A 93 -10.55 -2.25 0.17
CA VAL A 93 -10.00 -1.55 1.34
C VAL A 93 -8.47 -1.73 1.34
N PRO A 94 -7.65 -0.71 1.63
CA PRO A 94 -6.18 -0.82 1.59
C PRO A 94 -5.58 -1.47 2.84
N THR A 95 -4.42 -2.10 2.69
CA THR A 95 -3.61 -2.65 3.80
C THR A 95 -2.55 -1.65 4.25
N ILE A 96 -2.46 -1.39 5.56
CA ILE A 96 -1.47 -0.51 6.23
C ILE A 96 -0.37 -1.37 6.89
N TYR A 97 0.73 -0.80 7.40
CA TYR A 97 2.09 -1.39 7.41
C TYR A 97 3.06 -0.48 8.33
N TYR A 98 4.02 -0.59 9.34
CA TYR A 98 5.10 -1.28 10.22
C TYR A 98 6.68 -1.18 10.01
N MET A 99 7.38 -0.15 9.48
CA MET A 99 8.89 -0.10 9.23
C MET A 99 9.88 -0.25 10.42
N GLY A 100 11.22 -0.47 10.19
CA GLY A 100 12.42 0.00 10.98
C GLY A 100 13.37 -0.93 11.79
N GLN A 101 13.92 -0.38 12.91
CA GLN A 101 15.03 -0.76 13.84
C GLN A 101 16.49 -0.39 13.48
N ALA A 102 17.35 -0.11 14.48
CA ALA A 102 18.47 0.84 14.36
C ALA A 102 19.94 0.34 14.63
N SER A 103 20.20 -0.93 14.97
CA SER A 103 21.58 -1.47 15.18
C SER A 103 21.56 -3.01 15.34
N HIS A 104 22.64 -3.79 15.14
CA HIS A 104 24.02 -3.43 14.73
C HIS A 104 24.70 -4.41 13.74
N ALA A 105 24.07 -5.53 13.35
CA ALA A 105 24.62 -6.49 12.37
C ALA A 105 23.58 -6.79 11.29
N TRP A 106 23.91 -6.47 10.03
CA TRP A 106 22.99 -6.60 8.89
C TRP A 106 22.79 -8.06 8.47
N GLN A 107 21.52 -8.46 8.26
CA GLN A 107 21.17 -9.57 7.35
C GLN A 107 19.68 -9.55 6.96
N PRO A 108 19.33 -9.63 5.66
CA PRO A 108 17.95 -9.61 5.21
C PRO A 108 17.41 -11.04 4.98
N SER A 109 16.65 -11.55 5.95
CA SER A 109 15.72 -12.66 5.69
C SER A 109 14.34 -12.30 6.24
N ARG A 110 13.28 -12.58 5.45
CA ARG A 110 11.86 -12.27 5.73
C ARG A 110 11.48 -10.77 5.70
N GLY A 111 11.53 -10.16 4.51
CA GLY A 111 10.94 -8.82 4.24
C GLY A 111 10.80 -8.52 2.75
N SER A 112 9.89 -7.61 2.37
CA SER A 112 9.49 -7.30 0.97
C SER A 112 10.50 -6.47 0.17
N PHE A 113 11.74 -6.36 0.66
CA PHE A 113 12.73 -5.39 0.19
C PHE A 113 14.14 -5.98 0.20
N VAL A 114 15.01 -5.51 -0.72
CA VAL A 114 16.43 -5.90 -0.80
C VAL A 114 17.35 -4.69 -0.73
N ARG A 115 18.56 -4.88 -0.20
CA ARG A 115 19.68 -3.93 -0.35
C ARG A 115 19.91 -3.69 -1.85
N GLY A 116 19.62 -2.49 -2.32
CA GLY A 116 19.95 -2.01 -3.65
C GLY A 116 21.29 -1.27 -3.64
N ARG A 117 21.27 0.03 -3.95
CA ARG A 117 22.47 0.86 -3.95
C ARG A 117 22.88 1.19 -2.51
N VAL A 118 24.13 0.92 -2.17
CA VAL A 118 24.77 1.34 -0.92
C VAL A 118 25.46 2.68 -1.18
N LEU A 119 25.24 3.66 -0.31
CA LEU A 119 25.72 5.04 -0.45
C LEU A 119 26.29 5.53 0.89
N THR A 120 27.54 5.97 0.92
CA THR A 120 28.03 6.78 2.05
C THR A 120 27.47 8.19 1.89
N MET A 121 26.66 8.63 2.86
CA MET A 121 25.98 9.92 2.82
C MET A 121 26.29 10.74 4.07
N VAL A 122 26.23 12.07 3.95
CA VAL A 122 26.18 12.97 5.11
C VAL A 122 24.74 12.98 5.60
N ALA A 123 24.51 12.45 6.80
CA ALA A 123 23.24 12.55 7.50
C ALA A 123 23.23 13.76 8.44
N THR A 124 22.13 14.50 8.38
CA THR A 124 21.64 15.36 9.46
C THR A 124 20.36 14.74 10.03
N ALA A 125 19.79 15.37 11.05
CA ALA A 125 18.45 15.07 11.53
C ALA A 125 17.67 16.38 11.69
N TYR A 126 16.37 16.27 11.46
CA TYR A 126 15.39 17.34 11.59
C TYR A 126 14.13 16.80 12.28
N THR A 127 13.24 17.68 12.66
CA THR A 127 11.99 17.37 13.35
C THR A 127 10.80 17.82 12.52
N ALA A 128 9.58 17.62 13.01
CA ALA A 128 8.37 18.21 12.41
C ALA A 128 8.18 19.71 12.74
N HIS A 129 9.18 20.41 13.30
CA HIS A 129 9.01 21.81 13.76
C HIS A 129 8.84 22.80 12.58
N PRO A 130 7.93 23.80 12.66
CA PRO A 130 7.67 24.72 11.56
C PRO A 130 8.89 25.51 11.08
N SER A 131 9.80 25.91 11.97
CA SER A 131 11.02 26.66 11.59
C SER A 131 12.06 25.82 10.83
N GLU A 132 11.95 24.49 10.89
CA GLU A 132 12.84 23.55 10.18
C GLU A 132 12.25 23.17 8.81
N ASN A 133 10.91 23.11 8.70
CA ASN A 133 10.18 22.66 7.50
C ASN A 133 9.54 23.79 6.67
N GLY A 134 9.92 25.05 6.93
CA GLY A 134 9.33 26.21 6.26
C GLY A 134 7.80 26.33 6.46
N GLY A 135 7.29 25.85 7.59
CA GLY A 135 5.86 25.78 7.92
C GLY A 135 5.11 24.51 7.49
N SER A 136 5.73 23.58 6.75
CA SER A 136 5.07 22.36 6.26
C SER A 136 5.00 21.22 7.29
N ASN A 137 3.96 20.37 7.18
CA ASN A 137 3.83 19.08 7.86
C ASN A 137 3.63 17.88 6.89
N LEU A 138 3.84 18.09 5.59
CA LEU A 138 3.77 17.06 4.54
C LEU A 138 5.14 16.86 3.87
N SER A 139 5.45 15.61 3.54
CA SER A 139 6.59 15.27 2.69
C SER A 139 6.33 15.54 1.21
N ARG A 140 7.38 15.62 0.39
CA ARG A 140 7.28 15.81 -1.07
C ARG A 140 6.36 14.81 -1.81
N THR A 141 6.14 13.59 -1.30
CA THR A 141 5.15 12.65 -1.86
C THR A 141 3.76 12.75 -1.21
N GLY A 142 3.42 13.88 -0.59
CA GLY A 142 2.09 14.15 -0.03
C GLY A 142 1.71 13.36 1.22
N GLN A 143 2.66 12.69 1.89
CA GLN A 143 2.38 11.95 3.12
C GLN A 143 2.65 12.81 4.36
N ARG A 144 1.80 12.72 5.39
CA ARG A 144 2.04 13.40 6.67
C ARG A 144 3.37 12.96 7.29
N LEU A 145 4.18 13.95 7.67
CA LEU A 145 5.48 13.77 8.30
C LEU A 145 5.35 12.92 9.58
N ARG A 146 6.20 11.91 9.70
CA ARG A 146 6.30 10.99 10.85
C ARG A 146 7.70 10.38 10.90
N THR A 147 8.12 9.89 12.06
CA THR A 147 9.40 9.19 12.23
C THR A 147 9.54 8.07 11.20
N GLY A 148 10.76 7.79 10.75
CA GLY A 148 10.99 6.93 9.59
C GLY A 148 10.69 7.59 8.25
N PHE A 149 10.51 8.91 8.19
CA PHE A 149 10.56 9.68 6.93
C PHE A 149 11.95 10.28 6.76
N VAL A 150 12.43 10.31 5.52
CA VAL A 150 13.73 10.92 5.19
C VAL A 150 13.63 11.85 3.99
N ALA A 151 14.40 12.94 4.05
CA ALA A 151 14.58 13.86 2.95
C ALA A 151 15.85 13.48 2.16
N VAL A 152 15.76 13.51 0.83
CA VAL A 152 16.82 13.08 -0.10
C VAL A 152 16.94 14.02 -1.29
N ASP A 153 17.99 13.85 -2.10
CA ASP A 153 18.03 14.35 -3.48
C ASP A 153 17.38 13.30 -4.42
N PRO A 154 16.25 13.60 -5.09
CA PRO A 154 15.57 12.63 -5.97
C PRO A 154 16.43 12.06 -7.10
N ARG A 155 17.48 12.79 -7.50
CA ARG A 155 18.45 12.37 -8.53
C ARG A 155 19.40 11.29 -8.01
N VAL A 156 19.54 11.16 -6.68
CA VAL A 156 20.39 10.18 -6.01
C VAL A 156 19.55 9.03 -5.44
N ILE A 157 18.42 9.34 -4.80
CA ILE A 157 17.46 8.36 -4.25
C ILE A 157 16.05 8.78 -4.72
N PRO A 158 15.43 8.04 -5.65
CA PRO A 158 14.09 8.36 -6.15
C PRO A 158 13.04 8.39 -5.03
N LEU A 159 12.09 9.31 -5.14
CA LEU A 159 11.00 9.42 -4.17
C LEU A 159 10.10 8.17 -4.21
N GLY A 160 9.62 7.76 -3.04
CA GLY A 160 8.91 6.49 -2.83
C GLY A 160 9.82 5.28 -2.58
N SER A 161 11.15 5.42 -2.69
CA SER A 161 12.10 4.38 -2.27
C SER A 161 12.04 4.16 -0.75
N LEU A 162 12.32 2.94 -0.28
CA LEU A 162 12.69 2.73 1.12
C LEU A 162 14.22 2.79 1.26
N VAL A 163 14.72 3.13 2.45
CA VAL A 163 16.16 3.16 2.75
C VAL A 163 16.43 2.62 4.16
N TYR A 164 17.50 1.87 4.35
CA TYR A 164 18.04 1.60 5.70
C TYR A 164 19.21 2.54 5.97
N VAL A 165 19.22 3.20 7.11
CA VAL A 165 20.25 4.17 7.52
C VAL A 165 20.88 3.67 8.81
N GLU A 166 22.18 3.38 8.77
CA GLU A 166 22.89 2.83 9.93
C GLU A 166 22.87 3.81 11.12
N GLY A 167 22.50 3.29 12.30
CA GLY A 167 22.28 4.05 13.54
C GLY A 167 20.88 4.66 13.69
N TYR A 168 20.08 4.79 12.62
CA TYR A 168 18.72 5.37 12.65
C TYR A 168 17.63 4.31 12.43
N GLY A 169 17.86 3.38 11.51
CA GLY A 169 16.90 2.40 11.04
C GLY A 169 16.29 2.77 9.69
N MET A 170 15.03 2.44 9.46
CA MET A 170 14.41 2.63 8.14
C MET A 170 13.93 4.05 7.89
N GLY A 171 13.91 4.40 6.61
CA GLY A 171 13.30 5.58 6.05
C GLY A 171 12.40 5.25 4.85
N LEU A 172 11.26 5.92 4.74
CA LEU A 172 10.63 6.20 3.45
C LEU A 172 11.28 7.46 2.88
N ALA A 173 11.90 7.35 1.70
CA ALA A 173 12.41 8.49 0.95
C ALA A 173 11.23 9.20 0.26
N CYS A 174 10.47 9.96 1.04
CA CYS A 174 9.29 10.70 0.57
C CYS A 174 9.51 12.22 0.51
N ASP A 175 10.66 12.76 0.94
CA ASP A 175 10.85 14.20 1.03
C ASP A 175 12.15 14.73 0.42
N THR A 176 12.28 16.06 0.32
CA THR A 176 13.46 16.76 -0.24
C THR A 176 13.67 18.13 0.42
N GLY A 177 14.89 18.43 0.88
CA GLY A 177 15.25 19.76 1.43
C GLY A 177 16.05 20.62 0.45
N GLY A 178 16.09 21.94 0.67
CA GLY A 178 16.91 22.88 -0.12
C GLY A 178 18.40 22.54 -0.04
N ALA A 179 18.91 22.39 1.18
CA ALA A 179 20.30 21.99 1.48
C ALA A 179 20.59 20.48 1.30
N ILE A 180 19.58 19.67 0.96
CA ILE A 180 19.70 18.23 0.75
C ILE A 180 19.89 17.98 -0.75
N LYS A 181 21.16 17.86 -1.14
CA LYS A 181 21.63 17.74 -2.52
C LYS A 181 22.80 16.76 -2.58
N GLY A 182 22.88 15.96 -3.64
CA GLY A 182 23.89 14.91 -3.79
C GLY A 182 23.77 13.83 -2.70
N ASN A 183 24.91 13.33 -2.20
CA ASN A 183 24.95 12.32 -1.13
C ASN A 183 24.68 12.91 0.27
N ARG A 184 23.53 13.58 0.41
CA ARG A 184 22.98 14.09 1.67
C ARG A 184 21.63 13.45 1.95
N ILE A 185 21.37 13.15 3.21
CA ILE A 185 20.10 12.64 3.71
C ILE A 185 19.74 13.39 4.99
N ASP A 186 18.45 13.71 5.16
CA ASP A 186 17.95 14.27 6.41
C ASP A 186 16.95 13.30 7.04
N LEU A 187 17.06 13.09 8.35
CA LEU A 187 16.33 12.03 9.05
C LEU A 187 15.30 12.63 10.00
N LEU A 188 14.02 12.34 9.79
CA LEU A 188 12.97 12.90 10.65
C LEU A 188 12.95 12.19 12.00
N MET A 189 13.13 12.94 13.07
CA MET A 189 13.15 12.49 14.45
C MET A 189 11.97 13.03 15.26
N ALA A 190 11.65 12.37 16.38
CA ALA A 190 10.47 12.69 17.17
C ALA A 190 10.67 13.92 18.08
N SER A 191 11.90 14.39 18.31
CA SER A 191 12.17 15.60 19.09
C SER A 191 13.51 16.24 18.72
N SER A 192 13.66 17.54 19.00
CA SER A 192 14.90 18.28 18.77
C SER A 192 16.04 17.77 19.66
N SER A 193 15.74 17.14 20.80
CA SER A 193 16.73 16.43 21.63
C SER A 193 17.32 15.22 20.90
N GLN A 194 16.49 14.41 20.22
CA GLN A 194 16.98 13.33 19.36
C GLN A 194 17.79 13.87 18.18
N ALA A 195 17.32 14.94 17.52
CA ALA A 195 18.03 15.55 16.40
C ALA A 195 19.40 16.13 16.82
N ASN A 196 19.50 16.78 17.98
CA ASN A 196 20.75 17.29 18.53
C ASN A 196 21.70 16.16 18.96
N ALA A 197 21.20 15.09 19.58
CA ALA A 197 21.98 13.90 19.91
C ALA A 197 22.46 13.11 18.67
N TRP A 198 21.74 13.23 17.55
CA TRP A 198 22.18 12.72 16.26
C TRP A 198 23.26 13.62 15.62
N GLY A 199 23.02 14.93 15.57
CA GLY A 199 23.92 15.91 14.98
C GLY A 199 24.16 15.66 13.48
N ARG A 200 25.35 16.03 13.00
CA ARG A 200 25.78 15.82 11.62
C ARG A 200 26.87 14.76 11.54
N ARG A 201 26.60 13.64 10.88
CA ARG A 201 27.51 12.48 10.80
C ARG A 201 27.56 11.87 9.40
N LYS A 202 28.64 11.15 9.06
CA LYS A 202 28.64 10.24 7.90
C LYS A 202 27.94 8.95 8.30
N VAL A 203 27.10 8.41 7.42
CA VAL A 203 26.43 7.11 7.60
C VAL A 203 26.46 6.33 6.29
N VAL A 204 26.28 5.01 6.39
CA VAL A 204 25.95 4.19 5.22
C VAL A 204 24.43 4.10 5.09
N VAL A 205 23.95 4.48 3.91
CA VAL A 205 22.55 4.38 3.50
C VAL A 205 22.40 3.27 2.47
N HIS A 206 21.49 2.35 2.71
CA HIS A 206 21.18 1.23 1.83
C HIS A 206 19.84 1.52 1.20
N VAL A 207 19.84 2.02 -0.04
CA VAL A 207 18.62 2.26 -0.81
C VAL A 207 17.99 0.91 -1.11
N LEU A 208 16.82 0.66 -0.54
CA LEU A 208 16.12 -0.59 -0.73
C LEU A 208 15.28 -0.56 -2.00
N LYS A 209 15.41 -1.61 -2.80
CA LYS A 209 14.46 -1.89 -3.87
C LYS A 209 13.31 -2.71 -3.28
N ARG A 210 12.07 -2.38 -3.65
CA ARG A 210 10.96 -3.32 -3.52
C ARG A 210 11.30 -4.57 -4.33
N ARG A 211 11.02 -5.75 -3.78
CA ARG A 211 11.05 -7.00 -4.57
C ARG A 211 9.95 -7.02 -5.62
#